data_AF-A0A820ZYB3-F1
#
_entry.id   AF-A0A820ZYB3-F1
#
_cell.length_a   1.000
_cell.length_b   1.000
_cell.length_c   1.000
_cell.angle_alpha   90.00
_cell.angle_beta   90.00
_cell.angle_gamma   90.00
#
_symmetry.space_group_name_H-M   'P 1'
#
loop_
_entity.id
_entity.type
_entity.pdbx_description
1 polymer ?
#
loop_
_entity_poly.entity_id
_entity_poly.type
_entity_poly.pdbx_seq_one_letter_code
_entity_poly.pdbx_strand_id
1 'polypeptide(L)' 'APILAVTNLTKQNKFKFKWDTPQKEAFNQLKIAITSQPLFLTYPDPNEPLILSTDASDYCIG' A
#
# COMPACT_ATOMS: atom_id res chain seq x y z
N ALA A 1 -1.39 6.68 12.78
CA ALA A 1 -0.68 6.40 11.52
C ALA A 1 -0.97 7.51 10.51
N PRO A 2 0.02 7.92 9.69
CA PRO A 2 -0.12 9.03 8.74
C PRO A 2 -1.31 8.88 7.79
N ILE A 3 -1.70 7.65 7.44
CA ILE A 3 -2.83 7.36 6.54
C ILE A 3 -4.22 7.69 7.11
N LEU A 4 -4.33 7.98 8.41
CA LEU A 4 -5.61 8.24 9.06
C LEU A 4 -6.33 9.47 8.48
N ALA A 5 -5.59 10.45 7.95
CA ALA A 5 -6.18 11.60 7.25
C ALA A 5 -7.02 11.17 6.04
N VAL A 6 -6.60 10.11 5.34
CA VAL A 6 -7.29 9.53 4.17
C VAL A 6 -8.44 8.63 4.62
N THR A 7 -8.18 7.65 5.49
CA THR A 7 -9.22 6.66 5.90
C THR A 7 -10.34 7.28 6.73
N ASN A 8 -10.10 8.40 7.40
CA ASN A 8 -11.17 9.14 8.08
C ASN A 8 -12.21 9.72 7.11
N LEU A 9 -11.91 9.87 5.82
CA LEU A 9 -12.91 10.36 4.85
C LEU A 9 -13.94 9.29 4.45
N THR A 10 -13.64 8.00 4.64
CA THR A 10 -14.55 6.89 4.27
C THR A 10 -15.50 6.50 5.40
N LYS A 11 -15.38 7.12 6.58
CA LYS A 11 -16.26 6.87 7.72
C LYS A 11 -17.70 7.30 7.42
N GLN A 12 -18.66 6.47 7.82
CA GLN A 12 -20.08 6.77 7.73
C GLN A 12 -20.42 8.08 8.48
N ASN A 13 -21.49 8.75 8.08
CA ASN A 13 -21.99 10.01 8.66
C ASN A 13 -21.05 11.23 8.51
N LYS A 14 -20.14 11.22 7.53
CA LYS A 14 -19.47 12.46 7.11
C LYS A 14 -20.31 13.22 6.10
N PHE A 15 -20.64 14.46 6.45
CA PHE A 15 -21.53 15.33 5.68
C PHE A 15 -20.96 15.79 4.31
N LYS A 16 -19.68 15.52 4.01
CA LYS A 16 -19.05 15.72 2.69
C LYS A 16 -17.67 15.06 2.64
N PHE A 17 -17.37 14.36 1.55
CA PHE A 17 -16.01 13.92 1.24
C PHE A 17 -15.21 15.13 0.73
N LYS A 18 -14.23 15.60 1.52
CA LYS A 18 -13.37 16.73 1.15
C LYS A 18 -11.91 16.29 1.18
N TRP A 19 -11.25 16.36 0.02
CA TRP A 19 -9.84 16.02 -0.13
C TRP A 19 -9.00 17.30 -0.20
N ASP A 20 -8.22 17.56 0.83
CA ASP A 20 -7.37 18.74 0.98
C ASP A 20 -5.89 18.33 1.21
N THR A 21 -5.06 19.31 1.56
CA THR A 21 -3.63 19.15 1.88
C THR A 21 -3.33 17.98 2.82
N PRO A 22 -4.04 17.78 3.96
CA PRO A 22 -3.71 16.70 4.90
C PRO A 22 -3.86 15.31 4.28
N GLN A 23 -4.85 15.11 3.40
CA GLN A 23 -5.06 13.83 2.72
C GLN A 23 -4.00 13.60 1.65
N LYS A 24 -3.64 14.65 0.91
CA LYS A 24 -2.61 14.58 -0.13
C LYS A 24 -1.24 14.24 0.46
N GLU A 25 -0.88 14.85 1.59
CA GLU A 25 0.38 14.57 2.29
C GLU A 25 0.42 13.14 2.82
N ALA A 26 -0.64 12.71 3.50
CA ALA A 26 -0.78 11.34 4.00
C ALA A 26 -0.68 10.29 2.89
N PHE A 27 -1.33 10.54 1.75
CA PHE A 27 -1.25 9.66 0.58
C PHE A 27 0.15 9.64 -0.04
N ASN A 28 0.83 10.79 -0.11
CA ASN A 28 2.20 10.86 -0.61
C ASN A 28 3.19 10.12 0.29
N GLN A 29 3.04 10.23 1.61
CA GLN A 29 3.85 9.47 2.56
C GLN A 29 3.66 7.96 2.41
N LEU A 30 2.41 7.50 2.19
CA LEU A 30 2.14 6.09 1.90
C LEU A 30 2.86 5.64 0.62
N LYS A 31 2.74 6.41 -0.46
CA LYS A 31 3.42 6.07 -1.73
C LYS A 31 4.92 5.89 -1.50
N ILE A 32 5.56 6.86 -0.84
CA ILE A 32 6.99 6.79 -0.53
C ILE A 32 7.30 5.52 0.27
N ALA A 33 6.54 5.23 1.33
CA ALA A 33 6.78 4.07 2.18
C ALA A 33 6.70 2.73 1.39
N ILE A 34 5.80 2.63 0.42
CA ILE A 34 5.66 1.44 -0.43
C ILE A 34 6.78 1.37 -1.49
N THR A 35 7.21 2.52 -2.02
CA THR A 35 8.17 2.56 -3.14
C THR A 35 9.63 2.72 -2.73
N SER A 36 9.92 3.09 -1.48
CA SER A 36 11.28 3.42 -1.03
C SER A 36 12.08 2.20 -0.57
N GLN A 37 11.43 1.07 -0.33
CA GLN A 37 12.13 -0.14 0.09
C GLN A 37 12.93 -0.69 -1.10
N PRO A 38 14.19 -1.12 -0.92
CA PRO A 38 14.95 -1.70 -2.01
C PRO A 38 14.19 -2.90 -2.58
N LEU A 39 14.04 -2.96 -3.91
CA LEU A 39 13.65 -4.17 -4.59
C LEU A 39 14.68 -5.24 -4.22
N PHE A 40 14.27 -6.21 -3.40
CA PHE A 40 15.12 -7.35 -3.04
C PHE A 40 15.29 -8.26 -4.26
N LEU A 41 16.14 -7.86 -5.20
CA LEU A 41 16.81 -8.79 -6.10
C LEU A 41 18.09 -9.27 -5.42
N THR A 42 17.92 -10.01 -4.33
CA THR A 42 19.01 -10.80 -3.74
C THR A 42 18.96 -12.20 -4.32
N TYR A 43 20.13 -12.80 -4.57
CA TYR A 43 20.18 -14.21 -4.93
C TYR A 43 19.51 -15.04 -3.82
N PRO A 44 18.63 -15.98 -4.17
CA PRO A 44 18.05 -16.88 -3.18
C PRO A 44 19.16 -17.71 -2.54
N ASP A 45 19.15 -17.83 -1.22
CA ASP A 45 20.04 -18.74 -0.50
C ASP A 45 19.59 -20.19 -0.80
N PRO A 46 20.48 -21.05 -1.36
CA PRO A 46 20.13 -22.43 -1.68
C PRO A 46 19.81 -23.29 -0.44
N ASN A 47 20.13 -22.82 0.78
CA ASN A 47 19.85 -23.54 2.03
C ASN A 47 18.49 -23.17 2.65
N GLU A 48 17.80 -22.15 2.12
CA GLU A 48 16.52 -21.67 2.62
C GLU A 48 15.38 -22.06 1.66
N PRO A 49 14.15 -22.28 2.15
CA PRO A 49 13.02 -22.62 1.30
C PRO A 49 12.59 -21.44 0.43
N LEU A 50 12.37 -21.70 -0.86
CA LEU A 50 11.76 -20.73 -1.76
C LEU A 50 10.23 -20.77 -1.62
N ILE A 51 9.63 -19.65 -1.25
CA ILE A 51 8.17 -19.52 -1.09
C ILE A 51 7.60 -18.86 -2.35
N LEU A 52 6.79 -19.61 -3.10
CA LEU A 52 6.02 -19.10 -4.23
C LEU A 52 4.58 -18.80 -3.78
N SER A 53 4.18 -17.54 -3.90
CA SER A 53 2.81 -17.10 -3.67
C SER A 53 2.22 -16.64 -4.99
N THR A 54 1.03 -17.15 -5.35
CA THR A 54 0.26 -16.72 -6.52
C THR A 54 -1.13 -16.32 -6.08
N ASP A 55 -1.65 -15.23 -6.61
CA ASP A 55 -2.99 -14.72 -6.36
C ASP A 55 -3.79 -14.64 -7.66
N ALA A 56 -5.11 -14.75 -7.56
CA ALA A 56 -6.02 -14.63 -8.70
C ALA A 56 -6.92 -13.41 -8.50
N SER A 57 -6.81 -12.45 -9.41
CA SER A 57 -7.77 -11.35 -9.51
C SER A 57 -8.90 -11.72 -10.47
N ASP A 58 -10.02 -10.99 -10.38
CA ASP A 58 -11.14 -11.11 -11.32
C ASP A 58 -10.74 -10.93 -12.80
N TYR A 59 -9.55 -10.38 -13.06
CA TYR A 59 -9.05 -10.14 -14.41
C TYR A 59 -8.00 -11.16 -14.84
N CYS A 60 -7.04 -11.50 -13.99
CA CYS A 60 -5.88 -12.36 -14.29
C CYS A 60 -5.29 -12.98 -13.01
N ILE A 61 -4.48 -14.04 -13.18
CA ILE A 61 -3.65 -14.64 -12.13
C ILE A 61 -2.25 -14.01 -12.18
N GLY A 62 -1.61 -13.78 -11.02
CA GLY A 62 -0.28 -13.20 -10.88
C GLY A 62 0.49 -13.75 -9.68
#